data_AF-A0A7W1HCW0-F1
#
_entry.id   AF-A0A7W1HCW0-F1
#
_cell.length_a   1.000
_cell.length_b   1.000
_cell.length_c   1.000
_cell.angle_alpha   90.00
_cell.angle_beta   90.00
_cell.angle_gamma   90.00
#
_symmetry.space_group_name_H-M   'P 1'
#
loop_
_entity.id
_entity.type
_entity.pdbx_description
1 polymer ?
#
loop_
_entity_poly.entity_id
_entity_poly.type
_entity_poly.pdbx_seq_one_letter_code
_entity_poly.pdbx_strand_id
1 'polypeptide(L)' 'MTWVAHATGSEHLSPFMASQSLNPAAPPAHTALYEAVVIGDSPLSDTERELLAVAVSAVNTAHY' A
#
# COMPACT_ATOMS: atom_id res chain seq x y z
N MET A 1 5.30 19.92 0.40
CA MET A 1 5.23 18.51 -0.05
C MET A 1 6.44 17.80 0.54
N THR A 2 6.21 17.02 1.59
CA THR A 2 7.28 16.33 2.32
C THR A 2 7.77 15.19 1.43
N TRP A 3 8.99 15.31 0.92
CA TRP A 3 9.64 14.23 0.18
C TRP A 3 9.85 13.07 1.14
N VAL A 4 9.04 12.03 1.01
CA VAL A 4 9.27 10.78 1.75
C VAL A 4 10.56 10.18 1.20
N ALA A 5 11.51 9.93 2.10
CA ALA A 5 12.77 9.30 1.72
C ALA A 5 12.49 7.93 1.08
N HIS A 6 13.30 7.58 0.08
CA HIS A 6 13.18 6.36 -0.68
C HIS A 6 14.56 5.90 -1.14
N ALA A 7 14.73 4.62 -1.44
CA ALA A 7 15.99 4.12 -1.98
C ALA A 7 16.21 4.60 -3.42
N THR A 8 17.47 4.85 -3.79
CA THR A 8 17.83 5.22 -5.17
C THR A 8 17.29 4.20 -6.17
N GLY A 9 16.64 4.65 -7.25
CA GLY A 9 16.08 3.78 -8.28
C GLY A 9 14.62 3.36 -8.05
N SER A 10 13.97 3.84 -6.99
CA SER A 10 12.56 3.54 -6.68
C SER A 10 11.55 4.59 -7.18
N GLU A 11 12.00 5.54 -8.02
CA GLU A 11 11.21 6.71 -8.46
C GLU A 11 10.01 6.33 -9.33
N HIS A 12 10.00 5.10 -9.87
CA HIS A 12 8.93 4.53 -10.68
C HIS A 12 7.81 3.89 -9.85
N LEU A 13 7.98 3.76 -8.53
CA LEU A 13 6.99 3.18 -7.62
C LEU A 13 6.01 4.25 -7.11
N SER A 14 4.86 3.82 -6.58
CA SER A 14 3.99 4.72 -5.83
C SER A 14 4.75 5.30 -4.62
N PRO A 15 4.50 6.54 -4.18
CA PRO A 15 5.19 7.11 -3.02
C PRO A 15 5.16 6.24 -1.74
N PHE A 16 4.08 5.49 -1.51
CA PHE A 16 3.99 4.48 -0.45
C PHE A 16 5.04 3.38 -0.66
N MET A 17 5.07 2.73 -1.82
CA MET A 17 6.03 1.67 -2.13
C MET A 17 7.48 2.17 -2.19
N ALA A 18 7.69 3.39 -2.70
CA ALA A 18 8.99 4.05 -2.69
C ALA A 18 9.47 4.27 -1.24
N SER A 19 8.60 4.67 -0.31
CA SER A 19 8.97 4.81 1.10
C SER A 19 9.36 3.47 1.74
N GLN A 20 8.68 2.38 1.38
CA GLN A 20 9.00 1.04 1.88
C GLN A 20 10.37 0.55 1.38
N SER A 21 10.83 1.02 0.23
CA SER A 21 12.13 0.62 -0.35
C SER A 21 13.35 0.95 0.53
N LEU A 22 13.21 1.85 1.51
CA LEU A 22 14.25 2.12 2.52
C LEU A 22 14.62 0.89 3.35
N ASN A 23 13.71 -0.07 3.48
CA ASN A 23 13.98 -1.38 4.05
C ASN A 23 13.81 -2.44 2.96
N PRO A 24 14.88 -3.12 2.50
CA PRO A 24 14.78 -4.06 1.38
C PRO A 24 13.85 -5.26 1.65
N ALA A 25 13.57 -5.59 2.92
CA ALA A 25 12.61 -6.64 3.27
C ALA A 25 11.14 -6.18 3.24
N ALA A 26 10.88 -4.87 3.27
CA ALA A 26 9.52 -4.34 3.39
C ALA A 26 8.71 -4.41 2.07
N PRO A 27 9.24 -4.03 0.89
CA PRO A 27 8.49 -4.15 -0.37
C PRO A 27 7.93 -5.55 -0.66
N PRO A 28 8.71 -6.65 -0.59
CA PRO A 28 8.15 -7.97 -0.86
C PRO A 28 7.10 -8.38 0.18
N ALA A 29 7.27 -8.01 1.45
CA ALA A 29 6.29 -8.28 2.49
C ALA A 29 4.98 -7.50 2.27
N HIS A 30 5.07 -6.23 1.87
CA HIS A 30 3.90 -5.41 1.53
C HIS A 30 3.18 -5.93 0.30
N THR A 31 3.90 -6.32 -0.76
CA THR A 31 3.31 -6.94 -1.94
C THR A 31 2.57 -8.23 -1.58
N ALA A 32 3.19 -9.12 -0.81
CA ALA A 32 2.56 -10.38 -0.39
C ALA A 32 1.28 -10.15 0.44
N LEU A 33 1.28 -9.16 1.33
CA LEU A 33 0.09 -8.81 2.10
C LEU A 33 -1.02 -8.22 1.20
N TYR A 34 -0.65 -7.31 0.28
CA TYR A 34 -1.59 -6.69 -0.64
C TYR A 34 -2.24 -7.73 -1.56
N GLU A 35 -1.43 -8.65 -2.10
CA GLU A 35 -1.92 -9.77 -2.90
C GLU A 35 -2.88 -10.64 -2.10
N ALA A 36 -2.54 -11.01 -0.86
CA ALA A 36 -3.39 -11.87 -0.04
C ALA A 36 -4.75 -11.23 0.35
N VAL A 37 -4.78 -9.92 0.57
CA VAL A 37 -5.97 -9.23 1.11
C VAL A 37 -6.81 -8.56 0.02
N VAL A 38 -6.16 -7.95 -0.97
CA VAL A 38 -6.84 -7.10 -1.96
C VAL A 38 -7.07 -7.85 -3.27
N ILE A 39 -6.16 -8.73 -3.69
CA ILE A 39 -6.24 -9.43 -4.99
C ILE A 39 -6.74 -10.87 -4.84
N GLY A 40 -6.33 -11.55 -3.77
CA GLY A 40 -6.59 -12.97 -3.54
C GLY A 40 -8.07 -13.30 -3.36
N ASP A 41 -8.36 -14.60 -3.37
CA ASP A 41 -9.72 -15.11 -3.22
C ASP A 41 -10.41 -14.55 -1.97
N SER A 42 -11.57 -13.96 -2.18
CA SER A 42 -12.33 -13.28 -1.13
C SER A 42 -13.84 -13.46 -1.37
N PRO A 43 -14.65 -13.58 -0.31
CA PRO A 43 -16.10 -13.51 -0.46
C PRO A 43 -16.61 -12.11 -0.78
N LEU A 44 -15.76 -11.08 -0.64
CA LEU A 44 -16.06 -9.71 -1.01
C LEU A 44 -15.69 -9.47 -2.47
N SER A 45 -16.39 -8.58 -3.14
CA SER A 45 -15.99 -8.02 -4.43
C SER A 45 -14.85 -7.00 -4.28
N ASP A 46 -14.15 -6.71 -5.38
CA ASP A 46 -13.11 -5.67 -5.42
C ASP A 46 -13.65 -4.32 -4.91
N THR A 47 -14.86 -3.94 -5.35
CA THR A 47 -15.52 -2.70 -4.92
C THR A 47 -15.78 -2.67 -3.41
N GLU A 48 -16.20 -3.79 -2.81
CA GLU A 48 -16.43 -3.87 -1.36
C GLU A 48 -15.12 -3.78 -0.58
N ARG A 49 -14.04 -4.39 -1.08
CA ARG A 49 -12.72 -4.31 -0.46
C ARG A 49 -12.16 -2.89 -0.51
N GLU A 50 -12.33 -2.20 -1.63
CA GLU A 50 -11.96 -0.79 -1.75
C GLU A 50 -12.80 0.11 -0.84
N LEU A 51 -14.10 -0.15 -0.72
CA LEU A 51 -14.96 0.59 0.22
C LEU A 51 -14.48 0.43 1.67
N LEU A 52 -14.08 -0.78 2.07
CA LEU A 52 -13.48 -1.02 3.38
C LEU A 52 -12.14 -0.29 3.54
N ALA A 53 -11.26 -0.33 2.53
CA ALA A 53 -9.99 0.39 2.55
C ALA A 53 -10.18 1.90 2.73
N VAL A 54 -11.15 2.50 2.03
CA VAL A 54 -11.49 3.93 2.17
C VAL A 54 -12.06 4.22 3.56
N ALA A 55 -13.00 3.42 4.05
CA ALA A 55 -13.61 3.62 5.37
C ALA A 55 -12.57 3.55 6.50
N VAL A 56 -11.69 2.54 6.47
CA VAL A 56 -10.61 2.40 7.45
C VAL A 56 -9.61 3.55 7.35
N SER A 57 -9.26 3.98 6.14
CA SER A 57 -8.36 5.13 5.91
C SER A 57 -8.95 6.43 6.46
N ALA A 58 -10.26 6.67 6.24
CA ALA A 58 -10.96 7.85 6.75
C ALA A 58 -10.98 7.88 8.28
N VAL A 59 -11.25 6.75 8.93
CA VAL A 59 -11.24 6.62 10.40
C VAL A 59 -9.84 6.86 10.97
N ASN A 60 -8.79 6.44 10.26
CA ASN A 60 -7.40 6.61 10.68
C ASN A 60 -6.75 7.91 10.21
N THR A 61 -7.51 8.84 9.60
CA THR A 61 -6.96 10.08 9.02
C THR A 61 -5.78 9.83 8.07
N ALA A 62 -5.82 8.71 7.34
CA ALA A 62 -4.83 8.40 6.33
C ALA A 62 -5.16 9.23 5.07
N HIS A 63 -4.28 10.19 4.76
CA HIS A 63 -4.51 11.20 3.72
C HIS A 63 -3.82 10.91 2.38
N TYR A 64 -3.16 9.76 2.28
CA TYR A 64 -2.32 9.39 1.14
C TYR A 64 -3.09 9.41 -0.18
#